data_AF-C5LB03-F1
#
_entry.id   AF-C5LB03-F1
#
_cell.length_a   1.000
_cell.length_b   1.000
_cell.length_c   1.000
_cell.angle_alpha   90.00
_cell.angle_beta   90.00
_cell.angle_gamma   90.00
#
_symmetry.space_group_name_H-M   'P 1'
#
loop_
_entity.id
_entity.type
_entity.pdbx_description
1 polymer ?
#
loop_
_entity_poly.entity_id
_entity_poly.type
_entity_poly.pdbx_seq_one_letter_code
_entity_poly.pdbx_strand_id
1 'polypeptide(L)'
;MEMSDRSPRKFRIVAAWASSVCLLVYLLISLCFTLVYGGDVDSSIILNLNEFIPEGNVIVIIGLILSAVAYIGTYPFTVYPVRVAVVTILKPKRPEFVGVITVTVVVILTYIIAACLPDISILLGVVGAISGSILCFLAPGGFNVAISKSKRLFAPENAKYTSIFMFGCFTLVVGTSVAAFQVVDYYLP
;
A
#
# COMPACT_ATOMS: atom_id res chain seq x y z
N MET A 1 15.73 19.11 -12.66
CA MET A 1 16.72 19.58 -11.68
C MET A 1 16.88 18.60 -10.50
N GLU A 2 15.94 17.70 -10.22
CA GLU A 2 16.02 16.75 -9.08
C GLU A 2 16.80 15.43 -9.32
N MET A 3 17.37 15.21 -10.52
CA MET A 3 18.14 13.99 -10.83
C MET A 3 19.47 14.31 -11.56
N SER A 4 20.20 15.31 -11.05
CA SER A 4 21.45 15.78 -11.69
C SER A 4 22.63 14.82 -11.54
N ASP A 5 22.61 13.92 -10.54
CA ASP A 5 23.71 12.99 -10.26
C ASP A 5 23.21 11.54 -10.12
N ARG A 6 22.98 10.92 -11.29
CA ARG A 6 22.37 9.59 -11.44
C ARG A 6 23.42 8.50 -11.30
N SER A 7 23.70 8.08 -10.07
CA SER A 7 24.48 6.87 -9.78
C SER A 7 23.60 5.76 -9.21
N PRO A 8 23.53 4.57 -9.86
CA PRO A 8 22.80 3.41 -9.33
C PRO A 8 23.29 2.95 -7.95
N ARG A 9 24.54 3.25 -7.58
CA ARG A 9 25.08 2.93 -6.26
C ARG A 9 24.52 3.87 -5.18
N LYS A 10 24.48 5.17 -5.45
CA LYS A 10 23.91 6.16 -4.53
C LYS A 10 22.42 5.90 -4.30
N PHE A 11 21.67 5.62 -5.37
CA PHE A 11 20.24 5.30 -5.27
C PHE A 11 19.98 4.08 -4.38
N ARG A 12 20.74 2.99 -4.55
CA ARG A 12 20.60 1.78 -3.71
C ARG A 12 20.88 2.04 -2.23
N ILE A 13 21.88 2.86 -1.93
CA ILE A 13 22.21 3.21 -0.54
C ILE A 13 21.09 4.03 0.09
N VAL A 14 20.60 5.06 -0.61
CA VAL A 14 19.49 5.90 -0.13
C VAL A 14 18.22 5.06 0.07
N ALA A 15 17.89 4.18 -0.88
CA ALA A 15 16.74 3.28 -0.76
C ALA A 15 16.88 2.34 0.45
N ALA A 16 18.07 1.73 0.65
CA ALA A 16 18.31 0.84 1.78
C ALA A 16 18.18 1.58 3.13
N TRP A 17 18.71 2.80 3.23
CA TRP A 17 18.56 3.63 4.43
C TRP A 17 17.10 4.01 4.68
N ALA A 18 16.38 4.46 3.66
CA ALA A 18 14.97 4.80 3.77
C ALA A 18 14.13 3.60 4.24
N SER A 19 14.34 2.42 3.65
CA SER A 19 13.68 1.18 4.08
C SER A 19 14.04 0.78 5.50
N SER A 20 15.30 0.95 5.91
CA SER A 20 15.75 0.61 7.27
C SER A 20 15.14 1.53 8.33
N VAL A 21 15.08 2.84 8.06
CA VAL A 21 14.43 3.80 8.95
C VAL A 21 12.93 3.52 9.05
N CYS A 22 12.27 3.24 7.92
CA CYS A 22 10.85 2.88 7.91
C CYS A 22 10.57 1.63 8.76
N LEU A 23 11.39 0.58 8.60
CA LEU A 23 11.30 -0.64 9.40
C LEU A 23 11.46 -0.36 10.89
N LEU A 24 12.47 0.44 11.28
CA LEU A 24 12.69 0.79 12.68
C LEU A 24 11.49 1.54 13.28
N VAL A 25 10.93 2.51 12.56
CA VAL A 25 9.75 3.26 13.03
C VAL A 25 8.56 2.32 13.23
N TYR A 26 8.28 1.43 12.27
CA TYR A 26 7.19 0.46 12.40
C TYR A 26 7.39 -0.51 13.56
N LEU A 27 8.61 -1.02 13.76
CA LEU A 27 8.92 -1.91 14.88
C LEU A 27 8.77 -1.21 16.23
N LEU A 28 9.25 0.03 16.36
CA LEU A 28 9.13 0.79 17.61
C LEU A 28 7.67 1.08 17.96
N ILE A 29 6.86 1.53 16.98
CA ILE A 29 5.44 1.80 17.21
C ILE A 29 4.71 0.51 17.58
N SER A 30 4.92 -0.57 16.81
CA SER A 30 4.29 -1.87 17.07
C SER A 30 4.65 -2.43 18.45
N LEU A 31 5.93 -2.35 18.85
CA LEU A 31 6.38 -2.80 20.16
C LEU A 31 5.75 -1.98 21.29
N CYS A 32 5.78 -0.65 21.20
CA CYS A 32 5.20 0.23 22.22
C CYS A 32 3.70 -0.01 22.40
N PHE A 33 2.93 -0.11 21.30
CA PHE A 33 1.49 -0.37 21.38
C PHE A 33 1.18 -1.75 21.95
N THR A 34 1.92 -2.78 21.53
CA THR A 34 1.73 -4.14 22.08
C THR A 34 2.06 -4.19 23.57
N LEU A 35 3.04 -3.41 24.05
CA LEU A 35 3.36 -3.34 25.48
C LEU A 35 2.30 -2.62 26.31
N VAL A 36 1.59 -1.64 25.73
CA VAL A 36 0.56 -0.86 26.43
C VAL A 36 -0.78 -1.60 26.49
N TYR A 37 -1.24 -2.14 25.37
CA TYR A 37 -2.57 -2.77 25.26
C TYR A 37 -2.53 -4.30 25.36
N GLY A 38 -1.34 -4.92 25.32
CA GLY A 38 -1.20 -6.36 25.44
C GLY A 38 -1.91 -7.12 24.32
N GLY A 39 -2.89 -7.95 24.70
CA GLY A 39 -3.69 -8.75 23.77
C GLY A 39 -4.88 -8.01 23.14
N ASP A 40 -5.24 -6.85 23.66
CA ASP A 40 -6.45 -6.09 23.27
C ASP A 40 -6.14 -4.98 22.24
N VAL A 41 -5.08 -5.15 21.43
CA VAL A 41 -4.70 -4.17 20.41
C VAL A 41 -5.70 -4.21 19.26
N ASP A 42 -6.47 -3.13 19.07
CA ASP A 42 -7.35 -3.00 17.89
C ASP A 42 -6.55 -2.96 16.58
N SER A 43 -7.22 -3.30 15.47
CA SER A 43 -6.67 -3.23 14.11
C SER A 43 -6.17 -1.84 13.70
N SER A 44 -6.67 -0.79 14.35
CA SER A 44 -6.27 0.60 14.13
C SER A 44 -5.76 1.24 15.41
N ILE A 45 -4.57 1.85 15.31
CA ILE A 45 -4.00 2.67 16.40
C ILE A 45 -4.97 3.80 16.82
N ILE A 46 -5.73 4.35 15.88
CA ILE A 46 -6.67 5.45 16.15
C ILE A 46 -7.83 4.98 17.02
N LEU A 47 -8.28 3.72 16.84
CA LEU A 47 -9.36 3.15 17.65
C LEU A 47 -8.89 2.91 19.08
N ASN A 48 -7.71 2.31 19.25
CA ASN A 48 -7.08 2.16 20.56
C ASN A 48 -6.96 3.50 21.30
N LEU A 49 -6.50 4.55 20.61
CA LEU A 49 -6.32 5.88 21.20
C LEU A 49 -7.64 6.63 21.51
N ASN A 50 -8.79 6.12 21.07
CA ASN A 50 -10.08 6.78 21.30
C ASN A 50 -10.44 6.83 22.79
N GLU A 51 -10.01 5.83 23.58
CA GLU A 51 -10.28 5.76 25.01
C GLU A 51 -9.75 6.97 25.80
N PHE A 52 -8.68 7.59 25.31
CA PHE A 52 -8.04 8.75 25.96
C PHE A 52 -8.72 10.09 25.63
N ILE A 53 -9.67 10.12 24.69
CA ILE A 53 -10.44 11.31 24.35
C ILE A 53 -11.35 11.74 25.51
N PRO A 54 -12.23 10.89 26.06
CA PRO A 54 -13.07 11.25 27.22
C PRO A 54 -12.25 11.55 28.48
N GLU A 55 -11.04 10.99 28.60
CA GLU A 55 -10.11 11.31 29.70
C GLU A 55 -9.50 12.71 29.59
N GLY A 56 -9.67 13.40 28.46
CA GLY A 56 -9.17 14.75 28.25
C GLY A 56 -7.66 14.80 27.97
N ASN A 57 -7.06 13.72 27.47
CA ASN A 57 -5.64 13.72 27.13
C ASN A 57 -5.35 14.61 25.90
N VAL A 58 -4.89 15.83 26.17
CA VAL A 58 -4.63 16.85 25.15
C VAL A 58 -3.64 16.39 24.09
N ILE A 59 -2.62 15.60 24.46
CA ILE A 59 -1.58 15.14 23.52
C ILE A 59 -2.19 14.19 22.49
N VAL A 60 -3.02 13.24 22.93
CA VAL A 60 -3.70 12.29 22.05
C VAL A 60 -4.65 13.03 21.11
N ILE A 61 -5.44 13.97 21.63
CA ILE A 61 -6.38 14.77 20.84
C ILE A 61 -5.63 15.56 19.75
N ILE A 62 -4.52 16.23 20.09
CA ILE A 62 -3.68 16.94 19.11
C ILE A 62 -3.13 15.97 18.07
N GLY A 63 -2.64 14.80 18.48
CA GLY A 63 -2.12 13.77 17.57
C GLY A 63 -3.18 13.27 16.58
N LEU A 64 -4.41 13.06 17.04
CA LEU A 64 -5.54 12.66 16.20
C LEU A 64 -5.94 13.77 15.21
N ILE A 65 -5.99 15.02 15.64
CA ILE A 65 -6.27 16.17 14.76
C ILE A 65 -5.21 16.29 13.68
N LEU A 66 -3.92 16.22 14.04
CA LEU A 66 -2.82 16.29 13.09
C LEU A 66 -2.87 15.12 12.09
N SER A 67 -3.21 13.92 12.55
CA SER A 67 -3.39 12.75 11.69
C SER A 67 -4.54 12.95 10.70
N ALA A 68 -5.68 13.50 11.16
CA ALA A 68 -6.82 13.81 10.30
C ALA A 68 -6.45 14.84 9.22
N VAL A 69 -5.75 15.92 9.58
CA VAL A 69 -5.25 16.93 8.63
C VAL A 69 -4.31 16.28 7.60
N ALA A 70 -3.40 15.40 8.05
CA ALA A 70 -2.48 14.68 7.16
C ALA A 70 -3.22 13.78 6.16
N TYR A 71 -4.26 13.05 6.58
CA TYR A 71 -5.04 12.21 5.68
C TYR A 71 -5.84 13.01 4.65
N ILE A 72 -6.48 14.11 5.08
CA ILE A 72 -7.20 15.01 4.16
C ILE A 72 -6.24 15.58 3.11
N GLY A 73 -5.04 15.99 3.52
CA GLY A 73 -4.02 16.51 2.61
C GLY A 73 -3.44 15.45 1.68
N THR A 74 -3.26 14.21 2.15
CA THR A 74 -2.63 13.13 1.37
C THR A 74 -3.58 12.54 0.32
N TYR A 75 -4.89 12.53 0.59
CA TYR A 75 -5.88 11.96 -0.31
C TYR A 75 -5.80 12.49 -1.77
N PRO A 76 -5.82 13.82 -2.04
CA PRO A 76 -5.71 14.32 -3.41
C PRO A 76 -4.39 13.94 -4.09
N PHE A 77 -3.28 13.87 -3.34
CA PHE A 77 -2.00 13.42 -3.88
C PHE A 77 -2.01 11.95 -4.32
N THR A 78 -2.75 11.09 -3.61
CA THR A 78 -2.88 9.67 -3.99
C THR A 78 -3.79 9.44 -5.21
N VAL A 79 -4.84 10.26 -5.37
CA VAL A 79 -5.77 10.16 -6.51
C VAL A 79 -5.19 10.80 -7.78
N TYR A 80 -4.33 11.80 -7.64
CA TYR A 80 -3.69 12.48 -8.76
C TYR A 80 -3.02 11.54 -9.80
N PRO A 81 -2.14 10.59 -9.43
CA PRO A 81 -1.53 9.67 -10.39
C PRO A 81 -2.57 8.78 -11.11
N VAL A 82 -3.66 8.40 -10.44
CA VAL A 82 -4.76 7.64 -11.06
C VAL A 82 -5.41 8.48 -12.16
N ARG A 83 -5.72 9.74 -11.87
CA ARG A 83 -6.26 10.70 -12.86
C ARG A 83 -5.32 10.83 -14.06
N VAL A 84 -4.02 11.05 -13.81
CA VAL A 84 -3.04 11.21 -14.89
C VAL A 84 -2.94 9.93 -15.72
N ALA A 85 -2.84 8.76 -15.09
CA ALA A 85 -2.77 7.48 -15.79
C ALA A 85 -3.97 7.25 -16.72
N VAL A 86 -5.20 7.47 -16.22
CA VAL A 86 -6.43 7.29 -17.02
C VAL A 86 -6.47 8.25 -18.20
N VAL A 87 -6.19 9.53 -17.98
CA VAL A 87 -6.17 10.54 -19.07
C VAL A 87 -5.10 10.22 -20.11
N THR A 88 -3.91 9.77 -19.69
CA THR A 88 -2.82 9.40 -20.59
C THR A 88 -3.14 8.16 -21.42
N ILE A 89 -3.79 7.15 -20.83
CA ILE A 89 -4.15 5.91 -21.53
C ILE A 89 -5.29 6.15 -22.51
N LEU A 90 -6.35 6.85 -22.10
CA LEU A 90 -7.55 7.05 -22.92
C LEU A 90 -7.39 8.14 -23.99
N LYS A 91 -6.41 9.04 -23.85
CA LYS A 91 -6.17 10.20 -24.73
C LYS A 91 -7.46 10.90 -25.19
N PRO A 92 -8.34 11.29 -24.24
CA PRO A 92 -9.65 11.82 -24.59
C PRO A 92 -9.55 13.21 -25.21
N LYS A 93 -10.56 13.57 -26.01
CA LYS A 93 -10.68 14.93 -26.59
C LYS A 93 -10.84 16.03 -25.54
N ARG A 94 -11.39 15.69 -24.36
CA ARG A 94 -11.58 16.58 -23.19
C ARG A 94 -10.94 15.98 -21.94
N PRO A 95 -9.62 16.15 -21.74
CA PRO A 95 -8.88 15.54 -20.63
C PRO A 95 -9.33 16.03 -19.25
N GLU A 96 -9.76 17.29 -19.15
CA GLU A 96 -10.30 17.87 -17.92
C GLU A 96 -11.57 17.16 -17.46
N PHE A 97 -12.51 16.90 -18.38
CA PHE A 97 -13.79 16.26 -18.06
C PHE A 97 -13.60 14.80 -17.64
N VAL A 98 -12.79 14.04 -18.38
CA VAL A 98 -12.44 12.65 -18.01
C VAL A 98 -11.70 12.62 -16.68
N GLY A 99 -10.83 13.59 -16.43
CA GLY A 99 -10.13 13.71 -15.17
C GLY A 99 -11.07 13.93 -13.98
N VAL A 100 -12.07 14.81 -14.10
CA VAL A 100 -13.10 15.02 -13.07
C VAL A 100 -13.90 13.74 -12.85
N ILE A 101 -14.39 13.10 -13.91
CA ILE A 101 -15.11 11.83 -13.81
C ILE A 101 -14.28 10.77 -13.08
N THR A 102 -13.00 10.64 -13.43
CA THR A 102 -12.10 9.66 -12.80
C THR A 102 -11.99 9.90 -11.30
N VAL A 103 -11.76 11.15 -10.89
CA VAL A 103 -11.67 11.51 -9.46
C VAL A 103 -13.00 11.23 -8.74
N THR A 104 -14.13 11.63 -9.33
CA THR A 104 -15.46 11.39 -8.74
C THR A 104 -15.74 9.90 -8.56
N VAL A 105 -15.43 9.08 -9.57
CA VAL A 105 -15.59 7.62 -9.51
C VAL A 105 -14.71 7.03 -8.41
N VAL A 106 -13.44 7.44 -8.32
CA VAL A 106 -12.53 6.97 -7.27
C VAL A 106 -13.04 7.34 -5.88
N VAL A 107 -13.54 8.56 -5.67
CA VAL A 107 -14.11 8.99 -4.38
C VAL A 107 -15.35 8.17 -4.01
N ILE A 108 -16.26 7.95 -4.96
CA ILE A 108 -17.46 7.14 -4.73
C ILE A 108 -17.07 5.71 -4.36
N LEU A 109 -16.11 5.11 -5.08
CA LEU A 109 -15.63 3.76 -4.78
C LEU A 109 -14.98 3.68 -3.39
N THR A 110 -14.13 4.64 -3.03
CA THR A 110 -13.54 4.72 -1.68
C THR A 110 -14.62 4.80 -0.61
N TYR A 111 -15.68 5.60 -0.83
CA TYR A 111 -16.80 5.72 0.10
C TYR A 111 -17.58 4.41 0.24
N ILE A 112 -17.88 3.73 -0.87
CA ILE A 112 -18.57 2.42 -0.85
C ILE A 112 -17.74 1.40 -0.07
N ILE A 113 -16.43 1.33 -0.33
CA ILE A 113 -15.53 0.41 0.39
C ILE A 113 -15.54 0.73 1.89
N ALA A 114 -15.43 2.00 2.27
CA ALA A 114 -15.46 2.42 3.68
C ALA A 114 -16.81 2.12 4.36
N ALA A 115 -17.93 2.18 3.62
CA ALA A 115 -19.24 1.81 4.14
C ALA A 115 -19.43 0.30 4.28
N CYS A 116 -18.79 -0.49 3.41
CA CYS A 116 -18.92 -1.94 3.41
C CYS A 116 -17.97 -2.64 4.40
N LEU A 117 -16.68 -2.25 4.45
CA LEU A 117 -15.68 -2.88 5.31
C LEU A 117 -15.41 -2.03 6.57
N PRO A 118 -15.81 -2.51 7.77
CA PRO A 118 -15.55 -1.79 9.01
C PRO A 118 -14.12 -1.96 9.52
N ASP A 119 -13.42 -3.02 9.10
CA ASP A 119 -12.06 -3.32 9.54
C ASP A 119 -11.00 -2.94 8.48
N ILE A 120 -10.14 -2.00 8.86
CA ILE A 120 -9.03 -1.53 8.03
C ILE A 120 -7.94 -2.59 7.83
N SER A 121 -7.77 -3.53 8.77
CA SER A 121 -6.78 -4.62 8.64
C SER A 121 -7.10 -5.52 7.45
N ILE A 122 -8.37 -5.83 7.24
CA ILE A 122 -8.81 -6.64 6.09
C ILE A 122 -8.51 -5.89 4.79
N LEU A 123 -8.84 -4.60 4.72
CA LEU A 123 -8.56 -3.77 3.56
C LEU A 123 -7.05 -3.70 3.25
N LEU A 124 -6.22 -3.45 4.27
CA LEU A 124 -4.77 -3.40 4.13
C LEU A 124 -4.19 -4.77 3.74
N GLY A 125 -4.76 -5.86 4.25
CA GLY A 125 -4.38 -7.23 3.90
C GLY A 125 -4.64 -7.54 2.43
N VAL A 126 -5.86 -7.28 1.93
CA VAL A 126 -6.22 -7.48 0.51
C VAL A 126 -5.35 -6.61 -0.40
N VAL A 127 -5.29 -5.31 -0.13
CA VAL A 127 -4.54 -4.36 -0.97
C VAL A 127 -3.06 -4.69 -0.94
N GLY A 128 -2.50 -4.99 0.22
CA GLY A 128 -1.10 -5.37 0.39
C GLY A 128 -0.75 -6.68 -0.32
N ALA A 129 -1.60 -7.71 -0.21
CA ALA A 129 -1.40 -8.98 -0.89
C ALA A 129 -1.37 -8.83 -2.42
N ILE A 130 -2.31 -8.08 -2.99
CA ILE A 130 -2.40 -7.89 -4.44
C ILE A 130 -1.30 -6.96 -4.92
N SER A 131 -1.23 -5.74 -4.38
CA SER A 131 -0.29 -4.71 -4.86
C SER A 131 1.16 -5.07 -4.53
N GLY A 132 1.44 -5.60 -3.35
CA GLY A 132 2.77 -6.04 -2.93
C GLY A 132 3.28 -7.19 -3.78
N SER A 133 2.44 -8.20 -4.05
CA SER A 133 2.84 -9.29 -4.93
C SER A 133 3.15 -8.82 -6.34
N ILE A 134 2.30 -7.93 -6.89
CA ILE A 134 2.49 -7.41 -8.25
C ILE A 134 3.73 -6.52 -8.33
N LEU A 135 3.84 -5.50 -7.47
CA LEU A 135 4.87 -4.47 -7.58
C LEU A 135 6.23 -4.92 -7.05
N CYS A 136 6.28 -5.71 -5.97
CA CYS A 136 7.54 -6.11 -5.36
C CYS A 136 8.13 -7.38 -5.98
N PHE A 137 7.31 -8.26 -6.58
CA PHE A 137 7.78 -9.55 -7.10
C PHE A 137 7.48 -9.77 -8.59
N LEU A 138 6.21 -9.72 -9.03
CA LEU A 138 5.84 -10.04 -10.42
C LEU A 138 6.44 -9.03 -11.41
N ALA A 139 6.28 -7.72 -11.15
CA ALA A 139 6.76 -6.67 -12.03
C ALA A 139 8.29 -6.71 -12.20
N PRO A 140 9.11 -6.70 -11.13
CA PRO A 140 10.56 -6.80 -11.30
C PRO A 140 10.99 -8.14 -11.89
N GLY A 141 10.36 -9.27 -11.52
CA GLY A 141 10.66 -10.58 -12.11
C GLY A 141 10.37 -10.60 -13.62
N GLY A 142 9.18 -10.16 -14.01
CA GLY A 142 8.73 -10.13 -15.41
C GLY A 142 9.54 -9.16 -16.27
N PHE A 143 9.81 -7.95 -15.79
CA PHE A 143 10.62 -6.97 -16.52
C PHE A 143 12.07 -7.44 -16.71
N ASN A 144 12.68 -8.07 -15.71
CA ASN A 144 14.04 -8.60 -15.86
C ASN A 144 14.10 -9.76 -16.87
N VAL A 145 13.11 -10.65 -16.89
CA VAL A 145 13.02 -11.70 -17.92
C VAL A 145 12.80 -11.10 -19.31
N ALA A 146 11.94 -10.08 -19.43
CA ALA A 146 11.65 -9.43 -20.70
C ALA A 146 12.86 -8.72 -21.34
N ILE A 147 13.78 -8.22 -20.51
CA ILE A 147 15.01 -7.52 -20.94
C ILE A 147 16.18 -8.50 -21.13
N SER A 148 16.10 -9.72 -20.58
CA SER A 148 17.17 -10.72 -20.69
C SER A 148 17.39 -11.19 -22.13
N LYS A 149 18.61 -11.65 -22.43
CA LYS A 149 19.00 -12.21 -23.73
C LYS A 149 18.12 -13.38 -24.14
N SER A 150 17.72 -14.20 -23.17
CA SER A 150 16.75 -15.28 -23.36
C SER A 150 15.38 -14.80 -22.92
N LYS A 151 14.43 -14.72 -23.86
CA LYS A 151 13.03 -14.37 -23.55
C LYS A 151 12.24 -15.52 -22.94
N ARG A 152 12.86 -16.70 -22.77
CA ARG A 152 12.22 -17.86 -22.14
C ARG A 152 12.25 -17.68 -20.62
N LEU A 153 11.07 -17.73 -20.00
CA LEU A 153 10.90 -17.72 -18.55
C LEU A 153 11.74 -18.83 -17.88
N PHE A 154 11.75 -20.05 -18.38
CA PHE A 154 12.44 -21.17 -17.75
C PHE A 154 13.87 -21.43 -18.28
N ALA A 155 14.54 -20.41 -18.81
CA ALA A 155 15.95 -20.55 -19.17
C ALA A 155 16.84 -20.57 -17.91
N PRO A 156 17.88 -21.41 -17.85
CA PRO A 156 18.78 -21.48 -16.69
C PRO A 156 19.49 -20.15 -16.41
N GLU A 157 19.74 -19.35 -17.45
CA GLU A 157 20.29 -17.99 -17.34
C GLU A 157 19.37 -17.01 -16.60
N ASN A 158 18.06 -17.28 -16.60
CA ASN A 158 17.03 -16.44 -15.98
C ASN A 158 16.53 -16.98 -14.63
N ALA A 159 17.11 -18.07 -14.12
CA ALA A 159 16.59 -18.80 -12.96
C ALA A 159 16.26 -17.90 -11.76
N LYS A 160 17.10 -16.88 -11.49
CA LYS A 160 16.88 -15.91 -10.39
C LYS A 160 15.65 -15.02 -10.59
N TYR A 161 15.41 -14.57 -11.82
CA TYR A 161 14.27 -13.71 -12.12
C TYR A 161 12.96 -14.51 -12.11
N THR A 162 13.04 -15.74 -12.62
CA THR A 162 11.92 -16.68 -12.65
C THR A 162 11.56 -17.13 -11.24
N SER A 163 12.52 -17.34 -10.34
CA SER A 163 12.21 -17.66 -8.94
C SER A 163 11.47 -16.52 -8.24
N ILE A 164 11.88 -15.26 -8.46
CA ILE A 164 11.18 -14.09 -7.92
C ILE A 164 9.76 -14.00 -8.48
N PHE A 165 9.59 -14.22 -9.78
CA PHE A 165 8.27 -14.21 -10.42
C PHE A 165 7.35 -15.30 -9.86
N MET A 166 7.86 -16.54 -9.73
CA MET A 166 7.12 -17.66 -9.16
C MET A 166 6.76 -17.43 -7.69
N PHE A 167 7.70 -16.89 -6.90
CA PHE A 167 7.43 -16.51 -5.52
C PHE A 167 6.30 -15.47 -5.44
N GLY A 168 6.31 -14.47 -6.33
CA GLY A 168 5.24 -13.50 -6.39
C GLY A 168 3.89 -14.07 -6.80
N CYS A 169 3.85 -15.05 -7.71
CA CYS A 169 2.60 -15.77 -8.03
C CYS A 169 2.08 -16.53 -6.81
N PHE A 170 2.98 -17.18 -6.07
CA PHE A 170 2.63 -17.87 -4.83
C PHE A 170 2.09 -16.89 -3.77
N THR A 171 2.77 -15.77 -3.51
CA THR A 171 2.31 -14.77 -2.54
C THR A 171 1.00 -14.11 -2.97
N LEU A 172 0.76 -13.94 -4.26
CA LEU A 172 -0.49 -13.39 -4.77
C LEU A 172 -1.64 -14.34 -4.50
N VAL A 173 -1.49 -15.63 -4.81
CA VAL A 173 -2.54 -16.63 -4.58
C VAL A 173 -2.78 -16.80 -3.09
N VAL A 174 -1.74 -17.13 -2.31
CA VAL A 174 -1.88 -17.38 -0.87
C VAL A 174 -2.36 -16.14 -0.13
N GLY A 175 -1.77 -14.96 -0.41
CA GLY A 175 -2.15 -13.71 0.24
C GLY A 175 -3.59 -13.31 -0.07
N THR A 176 -4.03 -13.47 -1.32
CA THR A 176 -5.42 -13.17 -1.71
C THR A 176 -6.39 -14.20 -1.13
N SER A 177 -6.03 -15.48 -1.06
CA SER A 177 -6.83 -16.52 -0.41
C SER A 177 -7.01 -16.22 1.08
N VAL A 178 -5.94 -15.92 1.81
CA VAL A 178 -6.01 -15.57 3.23
C VAL A 178 -6.90 -14.33 3.44
N ALA A 179 -6.69 -13.29 2.63
CA ALA A 179 -7.50 -12.08 2.74
C ALA A 179 -8.98 -12.34 2.39
N ALA A 180 -9.27 -13.22 1.43
CA ALA A 180 -10.64 -13.64 1.12
C ALA A 180 -11.29 -14.41 2.27
N PHE A 181 -10.56 -15.31 2.93
CA PHE A 181 -11.05 -16.00 4.13
C PHE A 181 -11.37 -15.01 5.26
N GLN A 182 -10.48 -14.04 5.50
CA GLN A 182 -10.73 -12.99 6.50
C GLN A 182 -11.98 -12.17 6.19
N VAL A 183 -12.24 -11.84 4.92
CA VAL A 183 -13.48 -11.17 4.51
C VAL A 183 -14.70 -12.06 4.77
N VAL A 184 -14.62 -13.35 4.43
CA VAL A 184 -15.74 -14.28 4.62
C VAL A 184 -16.05 -14.49 6.09
N ASP A 185 -15.05 -14.77 6.91
CA ASP A 185 -15.20 -14.97 8.36
C ASP A 185 -15.75 -13.72 9.04
N TYR A 186 -15.44 -12.53 8.52
CA TYR A 186 -15.99 -11.28 9.04
C TYR A 186 -17.51 -11.16 8.82
N TYR A 187 -18.03 -11.61 7.68
CA TYR A 187 -19.46 -11.49 7.34
C TYR A 187 -20.30 -12.73 7.69
N LEU A 188 -19.68 -13.90 7.83
CA LEU A 188 -20.33 -15.17 8.15
C LEU A 188 -19.70 -15.75 9.43
N PRO A 189 -20.26 -15.43 10.62
CA PRO A 189 -19.80 -15.98 11.90
C PRO A 189 -20.10 -17.48 12.07
#